data_AF-A0A9D5EXC7-F1
#
_entry.id   AF-A0A9D5EXC7-F1
#
_cell.length_a   1.000
_cell.length_b   1.000
_cell.length_c   1.000
_cell.angle_alpha   90.00
_cell.angle_beta   90.00
_cell.angle_gamma   90.00
#
_symmetry.space_group_name_H-M   'P 1'
#
loop_
_entity.id
_entity.type
_entity.pdbx_description
1 polymer ?
#
loop_
_entity_poly.entity_id
_entity_poly.type
_entity_poly.pdbx_seq_one_letter_code
_entity_poly.pdbx_strand_id
1 'polypeptide(L)' 'MPLQGAHNNHGEREIRPAVIMRKNSQANGSREGAFTQVVLMSIFRTLKRRGHDPIQTVANAVREYLKSGILPPLPG' A
#
# COMPACT_ATOMS: atom_id res chain seq x y z
N MET A 1 -16.53 -40.18 16.76
CA MET A 1 -16.92 -39.04 15.90
C MET A 1 -15.69 -38.61 15.12
N PRO A 2 -15.55 -38.90 13.81
CA PRO A 2 -14.43 -38.35 13.06
C PRO A 2 -14.81 -36.95 12.57
N LEU A 3 -14.09 -35.94 13.04
CA LEU A 3 -14.16 -34.56 12.56
C LEU A 3 -13.09 -34.37 11.47
N GLN A 4 -13.33 -34.73 10.21
CA GLN A 4 -12.44 -34.24 9.15
C GLN A 4 -13.05 -34.39 7.76
N GLY A 5 -13.35 -33.26 7.12
CA GLY A 5 -13.72 -33.27 5.71
C GLY A 5 -14.27 -31.96 5.17
N ALA A 6 -13.59 -30.83 5.40
CA ALA A 6 -13.86 -29.58 4.66
C ALA A 6 -12.87 -28.41 4.90
N HIS A 7 -11.94 -28.47 5.86
CA HIS A 7 -11.31 -27.25 6.39
C HIS A 7 -9.97 -26.81 5.74
N ASN A 8 -9.55 -27.44 4.64
CA ASN A 8 -8.35 -27.07 3.88
C ASN A 8 -8.65 -27.12 2.38
N ASN A 9 -9.73 -26.45 1.98
CA ASN A 9 -10.28 -26.52 0.63
C ASN A 9 -9.36 -25.80 -0.38
N HIS A 10 -9.26 -26.32 -1.60
CA HIS A 10 -8.45 -25.75 -2.69
C HIS A 10 -8.75 -24.25 -2.90
N GLY A 11 -10.03 -23.86 -2.88
CA GLY A 11 -10.44 -22.46 -3.01
C GLY A 11 -9.96 -21.54 -1.89
N GLU A 12 -9.85 -22.02 -0.64
CA GLU A 12 -9.22 -21.21 0.43
C GLU A 12 -7.74 -20.96 0.13
N ARG A 13 -7.04 -21.94 -0.45
CA ARG A 13 -5.61 -21.80 -0.79
C ARG A 13 -5.38 -20.84 -1.95
N GLU A 14 -6.28 -20.79 -2.92
CA GLU A 14 -6.20 -19.84 -4.04
C GLU A 14 -6.41 -18.39 -3.59
N ILE A 15 -7.22 -18.16 -2.56
CA ILE A 15 -7.49 -16.81 -2.02
C ILE A 15 -6.40 -16.32 -1.06
N ARG A 16 -5.66 -17.23 -0.40
CA ARG A 16 -4.61 -16.89 0.59
C ARG A 16 -3.55 -15.91 0.07
N PRO A 17 -2.99 -16.04 -1.14
CA PRO A 17 -2.03 -15.07 -1.67
C PRO A 17 -2.58 -13.64 -1.73
N ALA A 18 -3.80 -13.46 -2.23
CA ALA A 18 -4.44 -12.15 -2.32
C ALA A 18 -4.71 -11.55 -0.93
N VAL A 19 -5.14 -12.39 0.04
CA VAL A 19 -5.38 -11.95 1.42
C VAL A 19 -4.07 -11.57 2.12
N ILE A 20 -3.01 -12.35 1.96
CA ILE A 20 -1.68 -12.07 2.53
C ILE A 20 -1.13 -10.77 1.95
N MET A 21 -1.18 -10.60 0.62
CA MET A 21 -0.77 -9.37 -0.06
C MET A 21 -1.56 -8.16 0.47
N ARG A 22 -2.89 -8.28 0.59
CA ARG A 22 -3.73 -7.20 1.09
C ARG A 22 -3.42 -6.86 2.56
N LYS A 23 -3.20 -7.84 3.42
CA LYS A 23 -2.95 -7.60 4.84
C LYS A 23 -1.56 -7.02 5.09
N ASN A 24 -0.53 -7.59 4.45
CA ASN A 24 0.86 -7.24 4.72
C ASN A 24 1.31 -6.06 3.86
N SER A 25 1.04 -6.08 2.55
CA SER A 25 1.52 -5.04 1.62
C SER A 25 0.60 -3.81 1.58
N GLN A 26 -0.71 -3.98 1.79
CA GLN A 26 -1.65 -2.85 1.87
C GLN A 26 -2.00 -2.48 3.32
N ALA A 27 -1.33 -3.09 4.31
CA ALA A 27 -1.46 -2.81 5.73
C ALA A 27 -2.91 -2.86 6.28
N ASN A 28 -3.80 -3.64 5.66
CA ASN A 28 -5.21 -3.75 6.05
C ASN A 28 -5.45 -4.51 7.37
N GLY A 29 -4.39 -4.92 8.06
CA GLY A 29 -4.47 -5.55 9.39
C GLY A 29 -4.74 -4.56 10.52
N SER A 30 -4.55 -3.26 10.30
CA SER A 30 -4.83 -2.20 11.28
C SER A 30 -5.53 -1.01 10.63
N ARG A 31 -6.30 -0.25 11.43
CA ARG A 31 -6.97 0.97 10.97
C ARG A 31 -5.95 2.03 10.53
N GLU A 32 -4.89 2.21 11.32
CA GLU A 32 -3.82 3.17 11.03
C GLU A 32 -3.05 2.81 9.76
N GLY A 33 -2.77 1.51 9.55
CA GLY A 33 -2.11 1.01 8.35
C GLY A 33 -2.99 1.23 7.11
N ALA A 34 -4.26 0.88 7.19
CA ALA A 34 -5.22 1.12 6.11
C ALA A 34 -5.36 2.61 5.79
N PHE A 35 -5.42 3.48 6.80
CA PHE A 35 -5.50 4.93 6.61
C PHE A 35 -4.25 5.48 5.92
N THR A 36 -3.05 5.09 6.39
CA THR A 36 -1.78 5.45 5.76
C THR A 36 -1.75 5.03 4.29
N GLN A 37 -2.20 3.80 4.01
CA GLN A 37 -2.28 3.28 2.65
C GLN A 37 -3.23 4.12 1.78
N VAL A 38 -4.41 4.49 2.28
CA VAL A 38 -5.36 5.33 1.55
C VAL A 38 -4.74 6.69 1.20
N VAL A 39 -4.04 7.33 2.15
CA VAL A 39 -3.35 8.60 1.91
C VAL A 39 -2.28 8.44 0.84
N LEU A 40 -1.40 7.44 0.95
CA LEU A 40 -0.35 7.17 -0.04
C LEU A 40 -0.92 6.88 -1.44
N MET A 41 -2.00 6.08 -1.51
CA MET A 41 -2.64 5.79 -2.79
C MET A 41 -3.24 7.04 -3.43
N SER A 42 -3.78 7.98 -2.65
CA SER A 42 -4.30 9.24 -3.19
C SER A 42 -3.20 10.13 -3.77
N ILE A 43 -2.04 10.20 -3.11
CA ILE A 43 -0.85 10.92 -3.58
C ILE A 43 -0.33 10.27 -4.87
N PHE A 44 -0.12 8.95 -4.86
CA PHE A 44 0.39 8.23 -6.04
C PHE A 44 -0.56 8.33 -7.23
N ARG A 45 -1.87 8.24 -7.00
CA ARG A 45 -2.87 8.43 -8.05
C ARG A 45 -2.78 9.82 -8.66
N THR A 46 -2.60 10.85 -7.84
CA THR A 46 -2.46 12.24 -8.30
C THR A 46 -1.20 12.41 -9.15
N LEU A 47 -0.05 11.88 -8.69
CA LEU A 47 1.21 11.94 -9.43
C LEU A 47 1.13 11.22 -10.78
N LYS A 48 0.55 10.01 -10.82
CA LYS A 48 0.32 9.30 -12.09
C LYS A 48 -0.56 10.10 -13.05
N ARG A 49 -1.64 10.73 -12.56
CA ARG A 49 -2.53 11.55 -13.39
C ARG A 49 -1.84 12.77 -13.99
N ARG A 50 -0.78 13.27 -13.34
CA ARG A 50 0.04 14.38 -13.80
C ARG A 50 1.24 13.96 -14.66
N GLY A 51 1.40 12.65 -14.93
CA GLY A 51 2.50 12.13 -15.74
C GLY A 51 3.83 11.95 -15.00
N HIS A 52 3.82 12.01 -13.66
CA HIS A 52 5.02 11.82 -12.83
C HIS A 52 5.18 10.36 -12.40
N ASP A 53 6.43 9.89 -12.25
CA ASP A 53 6.73 8.64 -11.56
C ASP A 53 6.51 8.82 -10.05
N PRO A 54 5.47 8.21 -9.47
CA PRO A 54 5.12 8.47 -8.07
C PRO A 54 6.18 8.04 -7.07
N ILE A 55 6.93 6.97 -7.38
CA ILE A 55 7.92 6.41 -6.46
C ILE A 55 9.12 7.35 -6.41
N GLN A 56 9.63 7.72 -7.58
CA GLN A 56 10.78 8.63 -7.68
C GLN A 56 10.44 10.01 -7.12
N THR A 57 9.28 10.57 -7.46
CA THR A 57 8.85 11.88 -6.97
C THR A 57 8.77 11.91 -5.44
N VAL A 58 8.12 10.93 -4.81
CA VAL A 58 7.99 10.92 -3.34
C VAL A 58 9.33 10.66 -2.66
N ALA A 59 10.17 9.76 -3.20
CA ALA A 59 11.50 9.50 -2.65
C ALA A 59 12.39 10.76 -2.69
N ASN A 60 12.33 11.54 -3.77
CA ASN A 60 13.04 12.80 -3.90
C ASN A 60 12.50 13.85 -2.94
N ALA A 61 11.17 13.98 -2.83
CA ALA A 61 10.55 14.93 -1.91
C ALA A 61 10.92 14.67 -0.45
N VAL A 62 10.94 13.40 -0.02
CA VAL A 62 11.39 13.01 1.32
C VAL A 62 12.87 13.31 1.51
N ARG A 63 13.71 13.02 0.50
CA ARG A 63 15.15 13.32 0.58
C ARG A 63 15.43 14.81 0.71
N GLU A 64 14.68 15.66 0.00
CA GLU A 64 14.80 17.12 0.12
C GLU A 64 14.31 17.61 1.48
N TYR A 65 13.15 17.12 1.93
CA TYR A 65 12.62 17.44 3.26
C TYR A 65 13.60 17.10 4.38
N LEU A 66 14.25 15.93 4.32
CA LEU A 66 15.25 15.53 5.32
C LEU A 66 16.49 16.44 5.34
N LYS A 67 16.80 17.13 4.23
CA LYS A 67 17.94 18.06 4.15
C LYS A 67 17.57 19.48 4.59
N SER A 68 16.40 19.95 4.20
CA SER A 68 15.99 21.36 4.36
C SER A 68 15.04 21.58 5.54
N GLY A 69 14.36 20.53 6.03
CA GLY A 69 13.21 20.64 6.93
C GLY A 69 11.96 21.23 6.27
N ILE A 70 11.99 21.49 4.96
CA ILE A 70 10.93 22.14 4.18
C ILE A 70 10.42 21.16 3.15
N LEU A 71 9.11 20.93 3.13
CA LEU A 71 8.50 20.02 2.16
C LEU A 71 8.50 20.71 0.78
N PRO A 72 9.08 20.09 -0.27
CA PRO A 72 9.06 20.68 -1.59
C PRO A 72 7.64 20.72 -2.16
N PRO A 73 7.35 21.69 -3.05
CA PRO A 73 6.04 21.80 -3.68
C PRO A 73 5.77 20.59 -4.58
N LEU A 74 4.48 20.33 -4.82
CA LEU A 74 4.06 19.29 -5.74
C LEU A 74 4.53 19.65 -7.17
N PRO A 75 5.12 18.72 -7.93
CA PRO A 75 5.54 19.02 -9.29
C PRO A 75 4.34 19.39 -10.17
N GLY A 76 4.62 20.33 -11.09
CA GLY A 76 3.67 20.87 -12.06
C GLY A 76 3.05 19.82 -12.96
#